data_AF-A0A7I8DGQ2-F1
#
_entry.id   AF-A0A7I8DGQ2-F1
#
_cell.length_a   1.000
_cell.length_b   1.000
_cell.length_c   1.000
_cell.angle_alpha   90.00
_cell.angle_beta   90.00
_cell.angle_gamma   90.00
#
_symmetry.space_group_name_H-M   'P 1'
#
loop_
_entity.id
_entity.type
_entity.pdbx_description
1 polymer ?
#
loop_
_entity_poly.entity_id
_entity_poly.type
_entity_poly.pdbx_seq_one_letter_code
_entity_poly.pdbx_strand_id
1 'polypeptide(L)' 'MRILTDENLIEAYKTAVELKLDPHFIELLMQEIKRRKLDFNINCNSA' A
#
# COMPACT_ATOMS: atom_id res chain seq x y z
N MET A 1 -0.13 -11.94 -1.09
CA MET A 1 1.30 -11.75 -1.42
C MET A 1 2.16 -12.07 -0.20
N ARG A 2 2.73 -13.28 -0.07
CA ARG A 2 3.61 -13.64 1.08
C ARG A 2 5.11 -13.42 0.81
N ILE A 3 5.46 -13.05 -0.41
CA ILE A 3 6.85 -12.93 -0.87
C ILE A 3 7.41 -11.54 -0.57
N LEU A 4 6.55 -10.51 -0.52
CA LEU A 4 6.95 -9.15 -0.20
C LEU A 4 7.20 -9.03 1.30
N THR A 5 8.35 -8.46 1.64
CA THR A 5 8.61 -7.88 2.96
C THR A 5 7.66 -6.72 3.21
N ASP A 6 7.54 -6.32 4.46
CA ASP A 6 6.64 -5.24 4.85
C ASP A 6 7.02 -3.90 4.20
N GLU A 7 8.33 -3.63 4.09
CA GLU A 7 8.87 -2.44 3.41
C GLU A 7 8.57 -2.46 1.91
N ASN A 8 8.80 -3.58 1.22
CA ASN A 8 8.52 -3.67 -0.21
C ASN A 8 7.02 -3.62 -0.52
N LEU A 9 6.16 -4.13 0.38
CA LEU A 9 4.71 -4.03 0.22
C LEU A 9 4.23 -2.58 0.33
N ILE A 10 4.78 -1.82 1.27
CA ILE A 10 4.51 -0.40 1.45
C ILE A 10 4.99 0.41 0.24
N GLU A 11 6.21 0.15 -0.23
CA GLU A 11 6.77 0.83 -1.40
C GLU A 11 5.93 0.53 -2.66
N ALA A 12 5.58 -0.74 -2.89
CA ALA A 12 4.74 -1.14 -4.01
C ALA A 12 3.38 -0.42 -3.98
N TYR A 13 2.76 -0.26 -2.81
CA TYR A 13 1.52 0.51 -2.67
C TYR A 13 1.70 1.97 -3.05
N LYS A 14 2.73 2.66 -2.52
CA LYS A 14 3.02 4.06 -2.86
C LYS A 14 3.21 4.22 -4.36
N THR A 15 4.09 3.42 -4.96
CA THR A 15 4.41 3.47 -6.38
C THR A 15 3.17 3.19 -7.23
N ALA A 16 2.33 2.22 -6.84
CA ALA A 16 1.09 1.92 -7.56
C ALA A 16 0.10 3.10 -7.55
N VAL A 17 0.00 3.81 -6.42
CA VAL A 17 -0.82 5.03 -6.30
C VAL A 17 -0.24 6.17 -7.15
N GLU A 18 1.07 6.41 -7.07
CA GLU A 18 1.76 7.47 -7.84
C GLU A 18 1.63 7.26 -9.35
N LEU A 19 1.78 6.02 -9.81
CA LEU A 19 1.64 5.65 -11.22
C LEU A 19 0.18 5.55 -11.68
N LYS A 20 -0.80 5.73 -10.77
CA LYS A 20 -2.23 5.59 -11.04
C LYS A 20 -2.55 4.25 -11.71
N LEU A 21 -1.98 3.17 -11.17
CA LEU A 21 -2.24 1.82 -11.65
C LEU A 21 -3.70 1.42 -11.39
N ASP A 22 -4.04 0.22 -11.83
CA ASP A 22 -5.37 -0.35 -11.66
C ASP A 22 -5.89 -0.21 -10.21
N PRO A 23 -7.09 0.37 -10.00
CA PRO A 23 -7.63 0.59 -8.66
C PRO A 23 -7.83 -0.69 -7.86
N HIS A 24 -8.17 -1.80 -8.52
CA HIS A 24 -8.36 -3.09 -7.85
C HIS A 24 -7.02 -3.65 -7.38
N PHE A 25 -5.94 -3.47 -8.16
CA PHE A 25 -4.59 -3.80 -7.73
C PHE A 25 -4.15 -2.98 -6.50
N ILE A 26 -4.40 -1.66 -6.51
CA ILE A 26 -4.10 -0.79 -5.36
C ILE A 26 -4.88 -1.23 -4.12
N GLU A 27 -6.15 -1.61 -4.28
CA GLU A 27 -6.98 -2.13 -3.19
C GLU A 27 -6.42 -3.43 -2.61
N LEU A 28 -5.95 -4.36 -3.46
CA LEU A 28 -5.33 -5.61 -3.02
C LEU A 28 -4.07 -5.36 -2.16
N LEU A 29 -3.23 -4.40 -2.55
CA LEU A 29 -2.07 -4.00 -1.75
C LEU A 29 -2.49 -3.41 -0.41
N MET A 30 -3.47 -2.51 -0.41
CA MET A 30 -4.03 -1.91 0.81
C MET A 30 -4.62 -2.96 1.77
N GLN A 31 -5.35 -3.95 1.25
CA GLN A 31 -5.92 -5.03 2.05
C GLN A 31 -4.81 -5.86 2.71
N GLU A 32 -3.72 -6.15 2.00
CA GLU A 32 -2.59 -6.89 2.56
C GLU A 32 -1.82 -6.08 3.61
N ILE A 33 -1.63 -4.76 3.40
CA ILE A 33 -1.04 -3.84 4.38
C ILE A 33 -1.87 -3.83 5.68
N LYS A 34 -3.20 -3.70 5.55
CA LYS A 34 -4.13 -3.76 6.69
C LYS A 34 -4.10 -5.12 7.39
N ARG A 35 -4.09 -6.22 6.64
CA ARG A 35 -4.03 -7.59 7.16
C ARG A 35 -2.79 -7.83 8.01
N ARG A 36 -1.65 -7.26 7.60
CA ARG A 36 -0.38 -7.35 8.33
C ARG A 36 -0.22 -6.32 9.44
N LYS A 37 -1.17 -5.38 9.58
CA LYS A 37 -1.14 -4.27 10.55
C LYS A 37 0.13 -3.43 10.43
N LEU A 38 0.57 -3.17 9.20
CA LEU A 38 1.73 -2.31 8.99
C LEU A 38 1.33 -0.86 9.25
N ASP A 39 2.03 -0.22 10.17
CA ASP A 39 1.91 1.21 10.42
C ASP A 39 2.39 1.97 9.18
N PHE A 40 1.43 2.33 8.33
CA PHE A 40 1.66 3.17 7.20
C PHE A 40 1.20 4.58 7.56
N ASN A 41 2.14 5.43 7.98
CA ASN A 41 1.87 6.82 8.30
C ASN A 41 1.53 7.56 7.00
N ILE A 42 0.29 7.41 6.55
CA ILE A 42 -0.29 8.27 5.53
C ILE A 42 -0.46 9.61 6.22
N ASN A 43 0.50 10.50 6.00
CA ASN A 43 0.33 11.91 6.28
C ASN A 43 -0.72 12.46 5.30
N CYS A 44 -1.99 12.07 5.49
CA CYS A 44 -3.13 12.75 4.92
C CYS A 44 -3.19 14.07 5.68
N ASN A 45 -2.56 15.12 5.14
CA ASN A 45 -2.89 16.48 5.54
C ASN A 45 -4.40 16.65 5.31
N SER A 46 -5.18 16.55 6.38
CA SER A 46 -6.54 17.05 6.44
C SER A 46 -6.46 18.56 6.20
N ALA A 47 -6.91 18.98 5.03
CA ALA A 47 -7.18 20.39 4.73
C ALA A 47 -8.45 20.84 5.45
#